data_AF-A0A4P6FVV5-F1
#
_entry.id   AF-A0A4P6FVV5-F1
#
_cell.length_a   1.000
_cell.length_b   1.000
_cell.length_c   1.000
_cell.angle_alpha   90.00
_cell.angle_beta   90.00
_cell.angle_gamma   90.00
#
_symmetry.space_group_name_H-M   'P 1'
#
loop_
_entity.id
_entity.type
_entity.pdbx_description
1 polymer ?
#
loop_
_entity_poly.entity_id
_entity_poly.type
_entity_poly.pdbx_seq_one_letter_code
_entity_poly.pdbx_strand_id
1 'polypeptide(L)'
;MRSNDDLRAEYLLIQSQYEAYDQRALTLKGLATPLLGAGLAIGVKESSSLILLGTLFVAASLWLLEAIWKSFQYCFAARIRTLEAWHRGEGDENIPAFQIFTEWGRSWGSDYSRWQALPPILMLPFVALPYAAVIAISLSAVALIELGGPGN
;
A
#
# COMPACT_ATOMS: atom_id res chain seq x y z
N MET A 1 15.46 -29.95 9.02
CA MET A 1 14.76 -29.25 7.91
C MET A 1 13.78 -30.23 7.30
N ARG A 2 12.48 -29.94 7.35
CA ARG A 2 11.44 -30.84 6.82
C ARG A 2 11.26 -30.60 5.32
N SER A 3 10.98 -31.65 4.53
CA SER A 3 10.75 -31.52 3.09
C SER A 3 9.41 -32.14 2.71
N ASN A 4 8.57 -31.35 2.05
CA ASN A 4 7.29 -31.76 1.48
C ASN A 4 7.09 -30.92 0.22
N ASP A 5 6.89 -31.59 -0.92
CA ASP A 5 6.87 -30.92 -2.22
C ASP A 5 5.65 -30.00 -2.38
N ASP A 6 4.50 -30.35 -1.80
CA ASP A 6 3.28 -29.54 -1.85
C ASP A 6 3.44 -28.25 -1.03
N LEU A 7 3.99 -28.35 0.19
CA LEU A 7 4.26 -27.17 1.03
C LEU A 7 5.33 -26.27 0.41
N ARG A 8 6.33 -26.86 -0.26
CA ARG A 8 7.32 -26.11 -1.03
C ARG A 8 6.70 -25.41 -2.23
N ALA A 9 5.84 -26.08 -2.98
CA ALA A 9 5.13 -25.49 -4.12
C ALA A 9 4.22 -24.34 -3.67
N GLU A 10 3.49 -24.52 -2.57
CA GLU A 10 2.67 -23.47 -1.96
C GLU A 10 3.51 -22.27 -1.54
N TYR A 11 4.65 -22.50 -0.87
CA TYR A 11 5.58 -21.43 -0.46
C TYR A 11 6.06 -20.59 -1.64
N LEU A 12 6.51 -21.24 -2.71
CA LEU A 12 6.98 -20.52 -3.91
C LEU A 12 5.84 -19.74 -4.57
N LEU A 13 4.63 -20.31 -4.62
CA LEU A 13 3.45 -19.64 -5.16
C LEU A 13 3.09 -18.39 -4.34
N ILE A 14 2.96 -18.51 -3.02
CA ILE A 14 2.58 -17.37 -2.16
C ILE A 14 3.69 -16.30 -2.10
N GLN A 15 4.96 -16.70 -2.09
CA GLN A 15 6.10 -15.78 -2.09
C GLN A 15 6.13 -14.95 -3.38
N SER A 16 5.97 -15.60 -4.54
CA SER A 16 5.91 -14.90 -5.82
C SER A 16 4.72 -13.93 -5.90
N GLN A 17 3.56 -14.30 -5.36
CA GLN A 17 2.41 -13.42 -5.27
C GLN A 17 2.66 -12.25 -4.33
N TYR A 18 3.30 -12.48 -3.18
CA TYR A 18 3.67 -11.44 -2.21
C TYR A 18 4.59 -10.40 -2.86
N GLU A 19 5.63 -10.84 -3.58
CA GLU A 19 6.56 -9.96 -4.30
C GLU A 19 5.89 -9.23 -5.48
N ALA A 20 4.94 -9.87 -6.15
CA ALA A 20 4.18 -9.24 -7.24
C ALA A 20 3.35 -8.03 -6.78
N TYR A 21 2.88 -8.00 -5.53
CA TYR A 21 2.23 -6.80 -4.98
C TYR A 21 3.18 -5.61 -4.93
N ASP A 22 4.42 -5.80 -4.49
CA ASP A 22 5.41 -4.72 -4.43
C ASP A 22 5.79 -4.20 -5.82
N GLN A 23 5.95 -5.09 -6.80
CA GLN A 23 6.22 -4.69 -8.19
C GLN A 23 5.05 -3.90 -8.80
N ARG A 24 3.81 -4.29 -8.51
CA ARG A 24 2.62 -3.56 -8.96
C ARG A 24 2.49 -2.20 -8.28
N ALA A 25 2.81 -2.11 -6.98
CA ALA A 25 2.81 -0.84 -6.25
C ALA A 25 3.87 0.13 -6.81
N LEU A 26 5.08 -0.36 -7.10
CA LEU A 26 6.12 0.43 -7.76
C LEU A 26 5.70 0.91 -9.15
N THR A 27 5.08 0.04 -9.94
CA THR A 27 4.54 0.40 -11.27
C THR A 27 3.48 1.51 -11.16
N LEU A 28 2.53 1.38 -10.22
CA LEU A 28 1.50 2.39 -9.99
C LEU A 28 2.11 3.73 -9.60
N LYS A 29 3.13 3.74 -8.72
CA LYS A 29 3.86 4.96 -8.36
C LYS A 29 4.59 5.58 -9.53
N GLY A 30 5.21 4.76 -10.38
CA GLY A 30 5.90 5.22 -11.58
C GLY A 30 4.98 6.00 -12.53
N LEU A 31 3.69 5.63 -12.58
CA LEU A 31 2.67 6.31 -13.37
C LEU A 31 2.03 7.49 -12.63
N ALA A 32 1.72 7.31 -11.35
CA ALA A 32 1.03 8.31 -10.53
C ALA A 32 1.90 9.53 -10.24
N THR A 33 3.18 9.34 -9.92
CA THR A 33 4.06 10.43 -9.47
C THR A 33 4.22 11.53 -10.52
N PRO A 34 4.48 11.23 -11.81
CA PRO A 34 4.55 12.26 -12.84
C PRO A 34 3.21 12.97 -13.06
N LEU A 35 2.08 12.24 -13.02
CA LEU A 35 0.74 12.83 -13.21
C LEU A 35 0.38 13.78 -12.06
N LEU A 36 0.63 13.37 -10.82
CA LEU A 36 0.45 14.21 -9.64
C LEU A 36 1.40 15.43 -9.66
N GLY A 37 2.66 15.22 -10.07
CA GLY A 37 3.63 16.30 -10.24
C GLY A 37 3.21 17.31 -11.31
N ALA A 38 2.65 16.85 -12.42
CA ALA A 38 2.11 17.71 -13.47
C ALA A 38 0.90 18.51 -12.98
N GLY A 39 -0.06 17.85 -12.30
CA GLY A 39 -1.21 18.52 -11.70
C GLY A 39 -0.80 19.61 -10.69
N LEU A 40 0.19 19.30 -9.85
CA LEU A 40 0.76 20.26 -8.91
C LEU A 40 1.41 21.44 -9.63
N ALA A 41 2.27 21.18 -10.62
CA ALA A 41 2.97 22.23 -11.37
C ALA A 41 2.00 23.16 -12.12
N ILE A 42 0.98 22.59 -12.76
CA ILE A 42 -0.07 23.36 -13.46
C ILE A 42 -0.88 24.18 -12.44
N GLY A 43 -1.33 23.56 -11.34
CA GLY A 43 -2.11 24.24 -10.32
C GLY A 43 -1.39 25.43 -9.70
N VAL A 44 -0.08 25.30 -9.43
CA VAL A 44 0.76 26.41 -8.95
C VAL A 44 0.93 27.48 -10.05
N LYS A 45 1.25 27.08 -11.28
CA LYS A 45 1.46 28.02 -12.40
C LYS A 45 0.22 28.88 -12.68
N GLU A 46 -0.96 28.28 -12.61
CA GLU A 46 -2.24 28.96 -12.86
C GLU A 46 -2.83 29.61 -11.61
N SER A 47 -2.18 29.47 -10.45
CA SER A 47 -2.73 29.88 -9.14
C SER A 47 -4.17 29.36 -8.93
N SER A 48 -4.43 28.13 -9.38
CA SER A 48 -5.77 27.55 -9.38
C SER A 48 -5.94 26.60 -8.19
N SER A 49 -6.61 27.09 -7.15
CA SER A 49 -6.97 26.28 -5.97
C SER A 49 -7.76 25.03 -6.35
N LEU A 50 -8.61 25.10 -7.38
CA LEU A 50 -9.38 23.94 -7.86
C LEU A 50 -8.48 22.81 -8.37
N ILE A 51 -7.46 23.13 -9.19
CA ILE A 51 -6.52 22.13 -9.73
C ILE A 51 -5.68 21.52 -8.59
N LEU A 52 -5.26 22.34 -7.63
CA LEU A 52 -4.49 21.88 -6.47
C LEU A 52 -5.31 20.97 -5.55
N LEU A 53 -6.57 21.33 -5.27
CA LEU A 53 -7.49 20.50 -4.50
C LEU A 53 -7.82 19.18 -5.22
N GLY A 54 -7.99 19.22 -6.54
CA GLY A 54 -8.15 18.01 -7.37
C GLY A 54 -6.92 17.11 -7.28
N THR A 55 -5.72 17.69 -7.41
CA THR A 55 -4.44 16.95 -7.28
C THR A 55 -4.29 16.33 -5.90
N LEU A 56 -4.62 17.08 -4.84
CA LEU A 56 -4.63 16.59 -3.46
C LEU A 56 -5.58 15.40 -3.29
N PHE A 57 -6.81 15.51 -3.79
CA PHE A 57 -7.81 14.46 -3.67
C PHE A 57 -7.37 13.16 -4.35
N VAL A 58 -6.80 13.27 -5.56
CA VAL A 58 -6.25 12.10 -6.28
C VAL A 58 -5.06 11.51 -5.52
N ALA A 59 -4.15 12.34 -5.01
CA ALA A 59 -3.02 11.87 -4.21
C ALA A 59 -3.47 11.13 -2.94
N ALA A 60 -4.47 11.67 -2.22
CA ALA A 60 -5.03 11.04 -1.03
C ALA A 60 -5.74 9.70 -1.35
N SER A 61 -6.44 9.64 -2.49
CA SER A 61 -7.09 8.42 -2.95
C SER A 61 -6.08 7.33 -3.29
N LEU A 62 -4.99 7.68 -3.97
CA LEU A 62 -3.91 6.74 -4.30
C LEU A 62 -3.16 6.27 -3.05
N TRP A 63 -2.92 7.18 -2.10
CA TRP A 63 -2.31 6.83 -0.82
C TRP A 63 -3.15 5.81 -0.04
N LEU A 64 -4.46 6.03 0.03
CA LEU A 64 -5.40 5.10 0.65
C LEU A 64 -5.45 3.76 -0.09
N LEU A 65 -5.52 3.79 -1.42
CA LEU A 65 -5.57 2.58 -2.25
C LEU A 65 -4.32 1.72 -2.03
N GLU A 66 -3.14 2.33 -1.96
CA GLU A 66 -1.90 1.61 -1.71
C GLU A 66 -1.88 0.98 -0.32
N ALA A 67 -2.37 1.67 0.71
CA ALA A 67 -2.50 1.08 2.04
C ALA A 67 -3.42 -0.15 2.04
N ILE A 68 -4.55 -0.11 1.34
CA ILE A 68 -5.46 -1.26 1.20
C ILE A 68 -4.75 -2.42 0.48
N TRP A 69 -4.01 -2.16 -0.60
CA TRP A 69 -3.23 -3.19 -1.28
C TRP A 69 -2.14 -3.78 -0.38
N LYS A 70 -1.50 -2.96 0.44
CA LYS A 70 -0.50 -3.44 1.39
C LYS A 70 -1.12 -4.32 2.48
N SER A 71 -2.33 -4.00 2.93
CA SER A 71 -3.11 -4.88 3.80
C SER A 71 -3.37 -6.25 3.17
N PHE A 72 -3.76 -6.29 1.88
CA PHE A 72 -3.93 -7.55 1.15
C PHE A 72 -2.64 -8.35 1.02
N GLN A 73 -1.51 -7.68 0.79
CA GLN A 73 -0.19 -8.31 0.77
C GLN A 73 0.15 -8.93 2.14
N TYR A 74 -0.09 -8.19 3.23
CA TYR A 74 0.23 -8.67 4.59
C TYR A 74 -0.62 -9.84 5.08
N CYS A 75 -1.82 -10.04 4.53
CA CYS A 75 -2.61 -11.24 4.81
C CYS A 75 -1.89 -12.54 4.41
N PHE A 76 -1.04 -12.50 3.38
CA PHE A 76 -0.22 -13.66 2.98
C PHE A 76 0.95 -13.92 3.95
N ALA A 77 1.40 -12.90 4.69
CA ALA A 77 2.55 -13.02 5.59
C ALA A 77 2.31 -14.03 6.72
N ALA A 78 1.06 -14.17 7.19
CA ALA A 78 0.70 -15.17 8.20
C ALA A 78 1.02 -16.60 7.70
N ARG A 79 0.58 -16.94 6.49
CA ARG A 79 0.81 -18.26 5.90
C ARG A 79 2.28 -18.49 5.56
N ILE A 80 2.99 -17.47 5.05
CA ILE A 80 4.43 -17.53 4.79
C ILE A 80 5.18 -17.91 6.08
N ARG A 81 4.92 -17.21 7.20
CA ARG A 81 5.56 -17.51 8.49
C ARG A 81 5.26 -18.92 8.98
N THR A 82 4.04 -19.42 8.80
CA THR A 82 3.68 -20.80 9.15
C THR A 82 4.49 -21.83 8.36
N LEU A 83 4.64 -21.62 7.04
CA LEU A 83 5.42 -22.51 6.17
C LEU A 83 6.92 -22.47 6.53
N GLU A 84 7.47 -21.29 6.82
CA GLU A 84 8.86 -21.15 7.25
C GLU A 84 9.13 -21.81 8.61
N ALA A 85 8.24 -21.63 9.59
CA ALA A 85 8.33 -22.27 10.90
C ALA A 85 8.27 -23.80 10.77
N TRP A 86 7.37 -24.33 9.94
CA TRP A 86 7.31 -25.76 9.63
C TRP A 86 8.63 -26.28 9.05
N HIS A 87 9.23 -25.53 8.13
CA HIS A 87 10.49 -25.92 7.48
C HIS A 87 11.68 -25.92 8.45
N ARG A 88 11.72 -24.95 9.37
CA ARG A 88 12.68 -24.87 10.49
C ARG A 88 12.47 -25.94 11.56
N GLY A 89 11.28 -26.54 11.63
CA GLY A 89 10.89 -27.50 12.67
C GLY A 89 10.39 -26.82 13.96
N GLU A 90 10.01 -25.54 13.89
CA GLU A 90 9.52 -24.71 15.00
C GLU A 90 7.98 -24.63 15.06
N GLY A 91 7.27 -25.36 14.21
CA GLY A 91 5.81 -25.36 14.11
C GLY A 91 5.20 -26.76 14.09
N ASP A 92 3.87 -26.80 13.97
CA ASP A 92 3.09 -28.04 13.84
C ASP A 92 3.68 -28.96 12.78
N GLU A 93 3.68 -30.26 13.02
CA GLU A 93 4.16 -31.28 12.09
C GLU A 93 3.22 -31.46 10.90
N ASN A 94 1.93 -31.29 11.13
CA ASN A 94 0.88 -31.71 10.21
C ASN A 94 0.07 -30.52 9.70
N ILE A 95 0.74 -29.55 9.08
CA ILE A 95 0.03 -28.47 8.39
C ILE A 95 -0.47 -28.95 7.01
N PRO A 96 -1.76 -28.74 6.67
CA PRO A 96 -2.26 -29.05 5.34
C PRO A 96 -1.69 -28.08 4.31
N ALA A 97 -1.39 -28.56 3.11
CA ALA A 97 -0.96 -27.73 1.98
C ALA A 97 -2.13 -26.98 1.32
N PHE A 98 -1.79 -25.96 0.53
CA PHE A 98 -2.68 -25.16 -0.31
C PHE A 98 -3.83 -24.47 0.45
N GLN A 99 -3.56 -23.97 1.65
CA GLN A 99 -4.54 -23.25 2.48
C GLN A 99 -4.49 -21.72 2.31
N ILE A 100 -3.93 -21.24 1.19
CA ILE A 100 -3.68 -19.82 0.92
C ILE A 100 -4.94 -18.97 1.13
N PHE A 101 -6.06 -19.31 0.47
CA PHE A 101 -7.29 -18.51 0.53
C PHE A 101 -7.92 -18.50 1.93
N THR A 102 -7.93 -19.66 2.59
CA THR A 102 -8.49 -19.81 3.95
C THR A 102 -7.71 -18.97 4.96
N GLU A 103 -6.38 -19.06 4.95
CA GLU A 103 -5.51 -18.31 5.86
C GLU A 103 -5.50 -16.82 5.55
N TRP A 104 -5.50 -16.46 4.26
CA TRP A 104 -5.65 -15.07 3.83
C TRP A 104 -6.98 -14.49 4.32
N GLY A 105 -8.10 -15.20 4.14
CA GLY A 105 -9.43 -14.76 4.56
C GLY A 105 -9.55 -14.62 6.08
N ARG A 106 -8.90 -15.51 6.84
CA ARG A 106 -8.79 -15.40 8.30
C ARG A 106 -8.04 -14.12 8.70
N SER A 107 -6.85 -13.89 8.14
CA SER A 107 -6.05 -12.69 8.45
C SER A 107 -6.74 -11.40 8.00
N TRP A 108 -7.43 -11.42 6.85
CA TRP A 108 -8.25 -10.30 6.41
C TRP A 108 -9.38 -10.01 7.41
N GLY A 109 -10.15 -11.02 7.79
CA GLY A 109 -11.27 -10.88 8.72
C GLY A 109 -10.85 -10.39 10.11
N SER A 110 -9.70 -10.85 10.62
CA SER A 110 -9.23 -10.49 11.97
C SER A 110 -8.46 -9.18 12.01
N ASP A 111 -7.50 -8.98 11.10
CA ASP A 111 -6.44 -7.99 11.29
C ASP A 111 -6.58 -6.78 10.36
N TYR A 112 -7.14 -6.97 9.15
CA TYR A 112 -7.01 -6.00 8.06
C TYR A 112 -8.33 -5.48 7.46
N SER A 113 -9.47 -6.13 7.73
CA SER A 113 -10.78 -5.74 7.19
C SER A 113 -11.34 -4.45 7.78
N ARG A 114 -10.81 -4.03 8.94
CA ARG A 114 -11.28 -2.86 9.67
C ARG A 114 -10.49 -1.63 9.26
N TRP A 115 -11.17 -0.49 9.15
CA TRP A 115 -10.53 0.82 8.89
C TRP A 115 -9.43 1.17 9.90
N GLN A 116 -9.48 0.63 11.12
CA GLN A 116 -8.47 0.80 12.16
C GLN A 116 -7.10 0.19 11.81
N ALA A 117 -7.04 -0.74 10.84
CA ALA A 117 -5.80 -1.35 10.38
C ALA A 117 -5.01 -0.44 9.43
N LEU A 118 -5.64 0.56 8.83
CA LEU A 118 -5.05 1.39 7.78
C LEU A 118 -4.08 2.48 8.28
N PRO A 119 -4.34 3.21 9.40
CA PRO A 119 -3.43 4.24 9.87
C PRO A 119 -1.96 3.81 10.02
N PRO A 120 -1.62 2.67 10.65
CA PRO A 120 -0.21 2.27 10.74
C PRO A 120 0.40 1.94 9.37
N ILE A 121 -0.40 1.45 8.42
CA ILE A 121 0.04 1.10 7.06
C ILE A 121 0.25 2.36 6.21
N LEU A 122 -0.65 3.34 6.31
CA LEU A 122 -0.53 4.64 5.64
C LEU A 122 0.77 5.37 6.03
N MET A 123 1.19 5.20 7.28
CA MET A 123 2.39 5.84 7.83
C MET A 123 3.69 5.10 7.50
N LEU A 124 3.63 3.94 6.84
CA LEU A 124 4.85 3.26 6.39
C LEU A 124 5.59 4.16 5.40
N PRO A 125 6.91 4.38 5.55
CA PRO A 125 7.64 5.34 4.72
C PRO A 125 7.48 5.12 3.23
N PHE A 126 7.47 3.85 2.81
CA PHE A 126 7.28 3.50 1.41
C PHE A 126 5.83 3.69 0.95
N VAL A 127 4.81 3.60 1.80
CA VAL A 127 3.41 3.89 1.42
C VAL A 127 3.15 5.40 1.40
N ALA A 128 3.70 6.12 2.38
CA ALA A 128 3.57 7.57 2.49
C ALA A 128 4.22 8.32 1.33
N LEU A 129 5.37 7.86 0.86
CA LEU A 129 6.06 8.47 -0.28
C LEU A 129 5.58 7.84 -1.60
N PRO A 130 5.22 8.67 -2.61
CA PRO A 130 5.39 10.13 -2.68
C PRO A 130 4.14 10.95 -2.30
N TYR A 131 3.01 10.33 -2.02
CA TYR A 131 1.71 11.01 -1.92
C TYR A 131 1.65 12.05 -0.79
N ALA A 132 2.21 11.74 0.38
CA ALA A 132 2.24 12.65 1.52
C ALA A 132 2.96 13.96 1.18
N ALA A 133 4.04 13.89 0.39
CA ALA A 133 4.75 15.08 -0.08
C ALA A 133 3.89 15.91 -1.03
N VAL A 134 3.23 15.27 -2.01
CA VAL A 134 2.32 15.97 -2.94
C VAL A 134 1.18 16.64 -2.18
N ILE A 135 0.55 15.95 -1.22
CA ILE A 135 -0.53 16.50 -0.40
C ILE A 135 -0.06 17.72 0.39
N ALA A 136 1.10 17.63 1.05
CA ALA A 136 1.64 18.73 1.84
C ALA A 136 1.94 19.97 0.98
N ILE A 137 2.51 19.77 -0.21
CA ILE A 137 2.83 20.88 -1.13
C ILE A 137 1.54 21.47 -1.70
N SER A 138 0.58 20.65 -2.13
CA SER A 138 -0.73 21.13 -2.61
C SER A 138 -1.48 21.94 -1.55
N LEU A 139 -1.52 21.47 -0.30
CA LEU A 139 -2.13 22.21 0.82
C LEU A 139 -1.46 23.56 1.05
N SER A 140 -0.13 23.58 1.05
CA SER A 140 0.65 24.80 1.26
C SER A 140 0.42 25.80 0.12
N ALA A 141 0.38 25.32 -1.12
CA ALA A 141 0.11 26.16 -2.29
C ALA A 141 -1.30 26.76 -2.27
N VAL A 142 -2.32 25.97 -1.92
CA VAL A 142 -3.71 26.47 -1.74
C VAL A 142 -3.74 27.54 -0.66
N ALA A 143 -3.15 27.29 0.51
CA ALA A 143 -3.13 28.26 1.60
C ALA A 143 -2.46 29.58 1.18
N LEU A 144 -1.34 29.52 0.43
CA LEU A 144 -0.65 30.71 -0.07
C LEU A 144 -1.49 31.50 -1.09
N ILE A 145 -2.21 30.82 -1.98
CA ILE A 145 -3.08 31.46 -2.97
C ILE A 145 -4.26 32.17 -2.29
N GLU A 146 -4.92 31.49 -1.34
CA GLU A 146 -6.10 32.05 -0.67
C GLU A 146 -5.74 33.16 0.33
N LEU A 147 -4.60 33.05 1.03
CA LEU A 147 -4.12 34.08 1.96
C LEU A 147 -3.43 35.26 1.25
N GLY A 148 -2.98 35.06 0.00
CA GLY A 148 -2.32 36.07 -0.83
C GLY A 148 -3.21 36.75 -1.87
N GLY A 149 -4.48 36.33 -2.01
CA GLY A 149 -5.47 36.91 -2.93
C GLY A 149 -5.86 38.36 -2.56
N PRO A 150 -6.36 39.17 -3.52
CA PRO A 150 -6.37 40.63 -3.40
C PRO A 150 -7.34 41.12 -2.31
N GLY A 151 -6.78 41.45 -1.15
CA GLY A 151 -7.47 41.97 0.03
C GLY A 151 -6.56 42.41 1.19
N ASN A 152 -5.25 42.60 0.93
CA ASN A 152 -4.29 43.28 1.81
C ASN A 152 -3.65 44.45 1.06
#